data_AF-A0A423PFW7-F1
#
_entry.id   AF-A0A423PFW7-F1
#
_cell.length_a   1.000
_cell.length_b   1.000
_cell.length_c   1.000
_cell.angle_alpha   90.00
_cell.angle_beta   90.00
_cell.angle_gamma   90.00
#
_symmetry.space_group_name_H-M   'P 1'
#
loop_
_entity.id
_entity.type
_entity.pdbx_description
1 polymer ?
#
loop_
_entity_poly.entity_id
_entity_poly.type
_entity_poly.pdbx_seq_one_letter_code
_entity_poly.pdbx_strand_id
1 'polypeptide(L)'
;MSSIDASNIPADHVDIGGAAVPRVELAKVLPDIVRFEANLTDALAVESHMKQGDGVVPDFVTQWPEDRLAEVITTLKELGSIREQLMRADRPDDGAADTA
;
A
#
# COMPACT_ATOMS: atom_id res chain seq x y z
N MET A 1 -12.34 11.62 -13.06
CA MET A 1 -11.03 10.96 -12.93
C MET A 1 -10.12 11.93 -12.20
N SER A 2 -10.05 11.83 -10.88
CA SER A 2 -9.14 12.67 -10.09
C SER A 2 -7.77 12.01 -10.14
N SER A 3 -6.92 12.48 -11.05
CA SER A 3 -5.48 12.28 -10.95
C SER A 3 -5.06 12.94 -9.64
N ILE A 4 -4.67 12.14 -8.65
CA ILE A 4 -3.94 12.69 -7.50
C ILE A 4 -2.65 13.25 -8.09
N ASP A 5 -2.57 14.57 -8.14
CA ASP A 5 -1.39 15.27 -8.61
C ASP A 5 -0.26 14.94 -7.65
N ALA A 6 0.74 14.18 -8.12
CA ALA A 6 1.91 13.79 -7.35
C ALA A 6 2.65 15.02 -6.76
N SER A 7 2.36 16.23 -7.24
CA SER A 7 2.94 17.49 -6.76
C SER A 7 2.32 18.00 -5.45
N ASN A 8 1.31 17.34 -4.87
CA ASN A 8 0.60 17.85 -3.69
C ASN A 8 0.59 16.89 -2.49
N ILE A 9 1.43 15.86 -2.50
CA ILE A 9 1.62 15.00 -1.33
C ILE A 9 2.49 15.77 -0.32
N PRO A 10 2.00 16.00 0.92
CA PRO A 10 2.81 16.65 1.93
C PRO A 10 4.13 15.88 2.15
N ALA A 11 5.22 16.59 2.44
CA ALA A 11 6.56 15.99 2.52
C ALA A 11 6.69 14.87 3.57
N ASP A 12 5.75 14.78 4.51
CA ASP A 12 5.66 13.77 5.56
C ASP A 12 4.65 12.64 5.23
N HIS A 13 4.10 12.59 4.02
CA HIS A 13 3.17 11.57 3.58
C HIS A 13 3.80 10.62 2.55
N VAL A 14 3.36 9.38 2.58
CA VAL A 14 3.76 8.31 1.66
C VAL A 14 2.55 7.96 0.79
N ASP A 15 2.75 7.91 -0.53
CA ASP A 15 1.73 7.46 -1.48
C ASP A 15 1.69 5.92 -1.54
N ILE A 16 0.57 5.33 -1.13
CA ILE A 16 0.35 3.88 -1.19
C ILE A 16 -0.55 3.47 -2.36
N GLY A 17 -0.36 4.12 -3.51
CA GLY A 17 -1.07 3.82 -4.76
C GLY A 17 -2.44 4.44 -4.83
N GLY A 18 -2.51 5.75 -4.60
CA GLY A 18 -3.74 6.56 -4.67
C GLY A 18 -4.28 7.00 -3.32
N ALA A 19 -3.52 6.81 -2.24
CA ALA A 19 -3.83 7.39 -0.93
C ALA A 19 -2.54 7.92 -0.32
N ALA A 20 -2.55 9.21 0.06
CA ALA A 20 -1.47 9.82 0.81
C ALA A 20 -1.69 9.53 2.30
N VAL A 21 -0.77 8.79 2.92
CA VAL A 21 -0.87 8.44 4.35
C VAL A 21 0.30 9.08 5.10
N PRO A 22 0.06 9.71 6.27
CA PRO A 22 1.14 10.25 7.07
C PRO A 22 2.15 9.17 7.43
N ARG A 23 3.43 9.43 7.20
CA ARG A 23 4.54 8.51 7.52
C ARG A 23 4.52 8.08 8.99
N VAL A 24 4.11 8.98 9.88
CA VAL A 24 3.96 8.71 11.32
C VAL A 24 2.86 7.69 11.62
N GLU A 25 1.78 7.65 10.84
CA GLU A 25 0.73 6.64 11.00
C GLU A 25 1.20 5.29 10.47
N LEU A 26 1.90 5.29 9.34
CA LEU A 26 2.53 4.08 8.80
C LEU A 26 3.54 3.48 9.80
N ALA A 27 4.35 4.31 10.45
CA ALA A 27 5.33 3.85 11.43
C ALA A 27 4.72 3.18 12.68
N LYS A 28 3.42 3.37 12.94
CA LYS A 28 2.73 2.68 14.06
C LYS A 28 2.36 1.24 13.71
N VAL A 29 2.19 0.94 12.42
CA VAL A 29 1.66 -0.35 11.95
C VAL A 29 2.69 -1.15 11.16
N LEU A 30 3.72 -0.50 10.62
CA LEU A 30 4.81 -1.14 9.92
C LEU A 30 5.93 -1.53 10.89
N PRO A 31 6.43 -2.78 10.82
CA PRO A 31 7.57 -3.21 11.62
C PRO A 31 8.88 -2.55 11.19
N ASP A 32 9.02 -2.25 9.89
CA ASP A 32 10.18 -1.56 9.32
C ASP A 32 9.74 -0.62 8.18
N ILE A 33 9.58 0.66 8.52
CA ILE A 33 9.16 1.68 7.57
C ILE A 33 10.24 1.99 6.51
N VAL A 34 11.52 1.85 6.85
CA VAL A 34 12.62 2.18 5.92
C VAL A 34 12.67 1.12 4.82
N ARG A 35 12.55 -0.15 5.20
CA ARG A 35 12.43 -1.29 4.28
C ARG A 35 11.18 -1.18 3.41
N PHE A 36 10.05 -0.81 4.00
CA PHE A 36 8.80 -0.59 3.26
C PHE A 36 8.97 0.50 2.19
N GLU A 37 9.46 1.69 2.58
CA GLU A 37 9.69 2.82 1.69
C GLU A 37 10.67 2.47 0.56
N ALA A 38 11.76 1.76 0.87
CA ALA A 38 12.75 1.35 -0.12
C ALA A 38 12.19 0.41 -1.20
N ASN A 39 11.18 -0.40 -0.87
CA ASN A 39 10.59 -1.40 -1.77
C ASN A 39 9.21 -0.99 -2.31
N LEU A 40 8.71 0.19 -1.93
CA LEU A 40 7.35 0.63 -2.26
C LEU A 40 7.14 0.81 -3.76
N THR A 41 8.11 1.43 -4.45
CA THR A 41 8.03 1.65 -5.90
C THR A 41 7.93 0.34 -6.67
N ASP A 42 8.76 -0.64 -6.32
CA ASP A 42 8.75 -1.97 -6.94
C ASP A 42 7.42 -2.69 -6.65
N ALA A 43 6.94 -2.65 -5.41
CA ALA A 43 5.67 -3.25 -5.04
C ALA A 43 4.49 -2.64 -5.82
N LEU A 44 4.43 -1.30 -5.94
CA LEU A 44 3.38 -0.62 -6.70
C LEU A 44 3.46 -0.94 -8.20
N ALA A 45 4.66 -1.07 -8.76
CA ALA A 45 4.83 -1.47 -10.16
C ALA A 45 4.31 -2.90 -10.37
N VAL A 46 4.71 -3.86 -9.53
CA VAL A 46 4.23 -5.24 -9.59
C VAL A 46 2.71 -5.30 -9.46
N GLU A 47 2.15 -4.63 -8.46
CA GLU A 47 0.69 -4.59 -8.25
C GLU A 47 -0.05 -4.02 -9.47
N SER A 48 0.44 -2.91 -10.03
CA SER A 48 -0.17 -2.28 -11.21
C SER A 48 -0.20 -3.21 -12.41
N HIS A 49 0.92 -3.89 -12.69
CA HIS A 49 0.99 -4.86 -13.78
C HIS A 49 0.10 -6.08 -13.54
N MET A 50 0.08 -6.62 -12.31
CA MET A 50 -0.80 -7.74 -11.97
C MET A 50 -2.27 -7.36 -12.10
N LYS A 51 -2.67 -6.15 -11.70
CA LYS A 51 -4.05 -5.65 -11.90
C LYS A 51 -4.42 -5.53 -13.37
N GLN A 52 -3.49 -5.10 -14.23
CA GLN A 52 -3.72 -4.98 -15.68
C GLN A 52 -3.72 -6.35 -16.38
N GLY A 53 -2.98 -7.31 -15.84
CA GLY A 53 -2.80 -8.66 -16.39
C GLY A 53 -3.66 -9.74 -15.73
N ASP A 54 -4.78 -9.40 -15.08
CA ASP A 54 -5.69 -10.36 -14.43
C ASP A 54 -4.98 -11.32 -13.45
N GLY A 55 -4.08 -10.78 -12.63
CA GLY A 55 -3.32 -11.53 -11.64
C GLY A 55 -2.06 -12.23 -12.15
N VAL A 56 -1.71 -12.08 -13.43
CA VAL A 56 -0.47 -12.62 -13.99
C VAL A 56 0.75 -11.91 -13.42
N VAL A 57 1.73 -12.69 -12.95
CA VAL A 57 3.02 -12.18 -12.46
C VAL A 57 3.80 -11.57 -13.63
N PRO A 58 4.32 -10.33 -13.50
CA PRO A 58 5.02 -9.66 -14.60
C PRO A 58 6.37 -10.31 -14.92
N ASP A 59 6.72 -10.41 -16.20
CA ASP A 59 7.96 -11.05 -16.65
C ASP A 59 9.23 -10.43 -16.04
N PHE A 60 9.24 -9.11 -15.80
CA PHE A 60 10.40 -8.43 -15.21
C PHE A 60 10.73 -8.89 -13.79
N VAL A 61 9.74 -9.45 -13.07
CA VAL A 61 9.91 -9.99 -11.71
C VAL A 61 10.66 -11.31 -11.74
N THR A 62 10.53 -12.08 -12.83
CA THR A 62 11.13 -13.43 -12.94
C THR A 62 12.66 -13.42 -12.93
N GLN A 63 13.27 -12.26 -13.19
CA GLN A 63 14.73 -12.07 -13.21
C GLN A 63 15.27 -11.51 -11.90
N TRP A 64 14.42 -11.23 -10.92
CA TRP A 64 14.86 -10.63 -9.66
C TRP A 64 15.51 -11.67 -8.74
N PRO A 65 16.53 -11.27 -7.96
CA PRO A 65 17.09 -12.14 -6.94
C PRO A 65 16.04 -12.43 -5.85
N GLU A 66 16.16 -13.60 -5.22
CA GLU A 66 15.22 -14.09 -4.20
C GLU A 66 15.04 -13.09 -3.05
N ASP A 67 16.13 -12.49 -2.57
CA ASP A 67 16.07 -11.50 -1.49
C ASP A 67 15.21 -10.29 -1.87
N ARG A 68 15.34 -9.78 -3.11
CA ARG A 68 14.51 -8.67 -3.59
C ARG A 68 13.04 -9.10 -3.71
N LEU A 69 12.78 -10.31 -4.17
CA LEU A 69 11.42 -10.85 -4.25
C LEU A 69 10.78 -10.94 -2.86
N ALA A 70 11.51 -11.45 -1.87
CA ALA A 70 11.03 -11.56 -0.50
C ALA A 70 10.66 -10.19 0.08
N GLU A 71 11.50 -9.18 -0.14
CA GLU A 71 11.26 -7.81 0.31
C GLU A 71 10.03 -7.18 -0.36
N VAL A 72 9.89 -7.34 -1.67
CA VAL A 72 8.75 -6.79 -2.42
C VAL A 72 7.44 -7.51 -2.07
N ILE A 73 7.45 -8.83 -1.90
CA ILE A 73 6.29 -9.61 -1.44
C ILE A 73 5.86 -9.15 -0.04
N THR A 74 6.82 -8.91 0.85
CA THR A 74 6.55 -8.41 2.19
C THR A 74 5.86 -7.04 2.12
N THR A 75 6.40 -6.13 1.30
CA THR A 75 5.80 -4.80 1.07
C THR A 75 4.39 -4.89 0.47
N LEU A 76 4.14 -5.81 -0.47
CA LEU A 76 2.80 -6.03 -1.04
C LEU A 76 1.77 -6.47 0.01
N LYS A 77 2.16 -7.36 0.94
CA LYS A 77 1.28 -7.81 2.03
C LYS A 77 0.97 -6.67 3.01
N GLU A 78 1.97 -5.86 3.33
CA GLU A 78 1.81 -4.69 4.19
C GLU A 78 0.90 -3.66 3.52
N LEU A 79 1.06 -3.39 2.23
CA LEU A 79 0.17 -2.52 1.44
C LEU A 79 -1.29 -2.99 1.49
N GLY A 80 -1.54 -4.29 1.26
CA GLY A 80 -2.88 -4.86 1.37
C GLY A 80 -3.47 -4.64 2.77
N SER A 81 -2.69 -4.93 3.82
CA SER A 81 -3.10 -4.78 5.21
C SER A 81 -3.40 -3.33 5.59
N ILE A 82 -2.59 -2.36 5.12
CA ILE A 82 -2.81 -0.93 5.35
C ILE A 82 -4.09 -0.47 4.67
N ARG A 83 -4.29 -0.84 3.40
CA ARG A 83 -5.50 -0.45 2.65
C ARG A 83 -6.77 -1.02 3.28
N GLU A 84 -6.75 -2.26 3.74
CA GLU A 84 -7.88 -2.85 4.48
C GLU A 84 -8.17 -2.13 5.80
N GLN A 85 -7.14 -1.65 6.50
CA GLN A 85 -7.32 -0.84 7.71
C GLN A 85 -7.92 0.53 7.40
N LEU A 86 -7.45 1.19 6.34
CA LEU A 86 -8.01 2.47 5.88
C LEU A 86 -9.46 2.32 5.44
N MET A 87 -9.80 1.28 4.69
CA MET A 87 -11.18 0.98 4.29
C MET A 87 -12.09 0.69 5.50
N ARG A 88 -11.55 0.10 6.57
CA ARG A 88 -12.28 -0.11 7.83
C ARG A 88 -12.47 1.18 8.61
N ALA A 89 -11.48 2.07 8.63
CA ALA A 89 -11.55 3.35 9.32
C ALA A 89 -12.50 4.35 8.63
N ASP A 90 -12.61 4.28 7.30
CA ASP A 90 -13.53 5.13 6.51
C ASP A 90 -14.98 4.65 6.55
N ARG A 91 -15.21 3.37 6.92
CA ARG A 91 -16.57 2.87 7.16
C ARG A 91 -17.01 3.38 8.54
N PRO A 92 -18.04 4.24 8.64
CA PRO A 92 -18.58 4.61 9.93
C PRO A 92 -19.03 3.33 10.64
N ASP A 93 -18.63 3.19 11.90
CA ASP A 93 -19.24 2.24 12.81
C ASP A 93 -20.71 2.65 12.94
N ASP A 94 -21.59 2.06 12.15
CA ASP A 94 -23.04 2.04 12.41
C ASP A 94 -23.25 1.14 13.65
N GLY A 95 -22.71 1.60 14.78
CA GLY A 95 -22.84 1.01 16.09
C GLY A 95 -24.09 1.51 16.78
N ALA A 96 -24.96 0.56 17.12
CA ALA A 96 -25.89 0.61 18.25
C ALA A 96 -27.04 1.63 18.17
N ALA A 97 -28.12 1.25 17.47
CA ALA A 97 -29.45 1.57 17.96
C ALA A 97 -29.80 0.60 19.10
N ASP A 98 -29.26 0.91 20.28
CA ASP A 98 -29.90 0.58 21.55
C ASP A 98 -31.28 1.23 21.53
N THR A 99 -32.35 0.44 21.53
CA THR A 99 -33.67 0.96 21.89
C THR A 99 -34.35 -0.06 22.79
N ALA A 100 -34.46 0.38 24.05
CA ALA A 100 -35.15 -0.20 25.19
C ALA A 100 -36.57 -0.71 24.91
#